data_AF-A0A6N7D7R3-F1
#
_entry.id   AF-A0A6N7D7R3-F1
#
_cell.length_a   1.000
_cell.length_b   1.000
_cell.length_c   1.000
_cell.angle_alpha   90.00
_cell.angle_beta   90.00
_cell.angle_gamma   90.00
#
_symmetry.space_group_name_H-M   'P 1'
#
loop_
_entity.id
_entity.type
_entity.pdbx_description
1 polymer ?
#
loop_
_entity_poly.entity_id
_entity_poly.type
_entity_poly.pdbx_seq_one_letter_code
_entity_poly.pdbx_strand_id
1 'polypeptide(L)' 'MATSPKAKKPDWTAQILAVLRSGNTTAAIAQIKVAPTHKDLLALQARLAQPDCAGTWRDVEAAVRDNLPLLAAPRLHRSP' A
#
# COMPACT_ATOMS: atom_id res chain seq x y z
N MET A 1 5.23 4.86 37.73
CA MET A 1 5.84 3.95 36.73
C MET A 1 5.21 4.26 35.38
N ALA A 2 5.92 4.98 34.51
CA ALA A 2 5.42 5.35 33.19
C ALA A 2 5.69 4.21 32.20
N THR A 3 4.64 3.55 31.72
CA THR A 3 4.73 2.64 30.58
C THR A 3 4.93 3.46 29.31
N SER A 4 6.11 3.34 28.70
CA SER A 4 6.42 3.95 27.41
C SER A 4 5.38 3.54 26.36
N PRO A 5 4.79 4.47 25.58
CA PRO A 5 4.01 4.09 24.43
C PRO A 5 4.98 3.49 23.42
N LYS A 6 5.01 2.16 23.32
CA LYS A 6 5.68 1.45 22.24
C LYS A 6 5.05 1.98 20.95
N ALA A 7 5.76 2.86 20.24
CA ALA A 7 5.26 3.51 19.04
C ALA A 7 4.67 2.43 18.13
N LYS A 8 3.34 2.45 17.97
CA LYS A 8 2.65 1.56 17.05
C LYS A 8 3.32 1.77 15.71
N LYS A 9 3.94 0.71 15.15
CA LYS A 9 4.45 0.78 13.79
C LYS A 9 3.28 1.28 12.93
N PRO A 10 3.46 2.35 12.14
CA PRO A 10 2.39 2.84 11.31
C PRO A 10 1.92 1.69 10.41
N ASP A 11 0.61 1.46 10.34
CA ASP A 11 0.04 0.50 9.41
C ASP A 11 0.60 0.75 8.01
N TRP A 12 0.83 -0.31 7.24
CA TRP A 12 1.52 -0.25 5.95
C TRP A 12 0.92 0.82 5.02
N THR A 13 -0.41 0.90 4.97
CA THR A 13 -1.15 1.93 4.22
C THR A 13 -0.75 3.35 4.61
N ALA A 14 -0.59 3.64 5.91
CA ALA A 14 -0.19 4.96 6.38
C ALA A 14 1.25 5.31 5.96
N GLN A 15 2.14 4.32 5.90
CA GLN A 15 3.50 4.51 5.39
C GLN A 15 3.50 4.89 3.90
N ILE A 16 2.71 4.18 3.08
CA ILE A 16 2.62 4.48 1.65
C ILE A 16 2.04 5.88 1.43
N LEU A 17 0.99 6.26 2.15
CA LEU A 17 0.45 7.63 2.06
C LEU A 17 1.46 8.69 2.46
N ALA A 18 2.32 8.43 3.45
CA ALA A 18 3.39 9.37 3.82
C ALA A 18 4.39 9.55 2.68
N VAL A 19 4.79 8.46 2.01
CA VAL A 19 5.69 8.49 0.83
C VAL A 19 5.04 9.21 -0.36
N LEU A 20 3.73 9.02 -0.56
CA LEU A 20 2.98 9.73 -1.61
C LEU A 20 2.89 11.23 -1.32
N ARG A 21 2.63 11.61 -0.07
CA ARG A 21 2.58 13.01 0.36
C ARG A 21 3.94 13.70 0.31
N SER A 22 5.04 12.95 0.43
CA SER A 22 6.39 13.50 0.19
C SER A 22 6.72 13.66 -1.30
N GLY A 23 5.79 13.34 -2.21
CA GLY A 23 5.97 13.47 -3.66
C GLY A 23 6.75 12.32 -4.31
N ASN A 24 7.07 11.24 -3.58
CA ASN A 24 7.86 10.14 -4.11
C ASN A 24 6.97 8.99 -4.61
N THR A 25 6.26 9.25 -5.71
CA THR A 25 5.34 8.29 -6.33
C THR A 25 6.06 7.00 -6.75
N THR A 26 7.29 7.08 -7.26
CA THR A 26 8.09 5.92 -7.68
C THR A 26 8.38 4.96 -6.52
N ALA A 27 8.77 5.48 -5.35
CA ALA A 27 9.02 4.66 -4.18
C ALA A 27 7.72 4.02 -3.65
N ALA A 28 6.60 4.75 -3.69
CA ALA A 28 5.31 4.19 -3.31
C ALA A 28 4.89 3.02 -4.23
N ILE A 29 5.04 3.19 -5.55
CA ILE A 29 4.77 2.12 -6.53
C ILE A 29 5.67 0.91 -6.29
N ALA A 30 6.96 1.12 -6.00
CA ALA A 30 7.87 0.03 -5.69
C ALA A 30 7.42 -0.76 -4.45
N GLN A 31 6.96 -0.07 -3.39
CA GLN A 31 6.44 -0.72 -2.19
C GLN A 31 5.11 -1.46 -2.43
N ILE A 32 4.23 -0.95 -3.29
CA ILE A 32 2.99 -1.63 -3.69
C ILE A 32 3.28 -2.98 -4.34
N LYS A 33 4.32 -3.07 -5.20
CA LYS A 33 4.73 -4.32 -5.86
C LYS A 33 5.25 -5.39 -4.90
N VAL A 34 5.74 -4.98 -3.72
CA VAL A 34 6.22 -5.89 -2.67
C VAL A 34 5.28 -5.90 -1.46
N ALA A 35 4.01 -5.53 -1.66
CA ALA A 35 3.05 -5.45 -0.58
C ALA A 35 2.93 -6.80 0.17
N PRO A 36 2.92 -6.78 1.51
CA PRO A 36 3.02 -8.00 2.30
C PRO A 36 1.74 -8.83 2.24
N THR A 37 0.57 -8.19 2.20
CA THR A 37 -0.73 -8.88 2.19
C THR A 37 -1.75 -8.26 1.24
N HIS A 38 -2.73 -9.07 0.80
CA HIS A 38 -3.86 -8.60 0.00
C HIS A 38 -4.74 -7.59 0.76
N LYS A 39 -4.84 -7.71 2.10
CA LYS A 39 -5.61 -6.78 2.95
C LYS A 39 -4.99 -5.38 2.95
N ASP A 40 -3.67 -5.28 2.94
CA ASP A 40 -2.96 -4.01 2.89
C ASP A 40 -3.22 -3.26 1.58
N LEU A 41 -3.19 -3.98 0.44
CA LEU A 41 -3.54 -3.38 -0.86
C LEU A 41 -5.00 -2.93 -0.93
N LEU A 42 -5.94 -3.71 -0.39
CA LEU A 42 -7.36 -3.33 -0.31
C LEU A 42 -7.56 -2.08 0.56
N ALA A 43 -6.89 -2.00 1.72
CA ALA A 43 -6.95 -0.84 2.59
C ALA A 43 -6.39 0.42 1.91
N LEU A 44 -5.28 0.28 1.16
CA LEU A 44 -4.72 1.37 0.37
C LEU A 44 -5.65 1.80 -0.76
N GLN A 45 -6.25 0.86 -1.50
CA GLN A 45 -7.23 1.16 -2.54
C GLN A 45 -8.41 1.96 -1.99
N ALA A 46 -8.99 1.52 -0.87
CA ALA A 46 -10.09 2.22 -0.22
C ALA A 46 -9.72 3.65 0.20
N ARG A 47 -8.48 3.85 0.65
CA ARG A 47 -7.99 5.18 1.04
C ARG A 47 -7.71 6.10 -0.16
N LEU A 48 -7.21 5.55 -1.26
CA LEU A 48 -7.01 6.29 -2.52
C LEU A 48 -8.34 6.69 -3.17
N ALA A 49 -9.39 5.87 -3.01
CA ALA A 49 -10.73 6.17 -3.52
C ALA A 49 -11.45 7.31 -2.76
N GLN A 50 -10.88 7.81 -1.66
CA GLN A 50 -11.45 8.95 -0.96
C GLN A 50 -11.28 10.24 -1.75
N PRO A 51 -12.23 11.19 -1.69
CA PRO A 51 -12.24 12.39 -2.51
C PRO A 51 -10.98 13.25 -2.35
N ASP A 52 -10.35 13.26 -1.17
CA ASP A 52 -9.08 13.96 -0.93
C ASP A 52 -7.88 13.41 -1.71
N CYS A 53 -7.95 12.16 -2.18
CA CYS A 53 -6.85 11.45 -2.85
C CYS A 53 -7.21 11.04 -4.28
N ALA A 54 -8.50 10.95 -4.60
CA ALA A 54 -9.01 10.44 -5.87
C ALA A 54 -8.48 11.26 -7.05
N GLY A 55 -7.88 10.58 -8.03
CA GLY A 55 -7.34 11.21 -9.24
C GLY A 55 -6.05 12.00 -9.07
N THR A 56 -5.52 12.13 -7.83
CA THR A 56 -4.23 12.78 -7.55
C THR A 56 -3.05 11.87 -7.89
N TRP A 57 -3.18 10.57 -7.64
CA TRP A 57 -2.11 9.58 -7.85
C TRP A 57 -2.54 8.45 -8.78
N ARG A 58 -2.90 8.79 -10.02
CA ARG A 58 -3.44 7.84 -11.01
C ARG A 58 -2.51 6.63 -11.26
N ASP A 59 -1.21 6.86 -11.36
CA ASP A 59 -0.22 5.79 -11.55
C ASP A 59 -0.16 4.81 -10.35
N VAL A 60 -0.44 5.32 -9.16
CA VAL A 60 -0.47 4.53 -7.92
C VAL A 60 -1.75 3.72 -7.85
N GLU A 61 -2.88 4.33 -8.21
CA GLU A 61 -4.17 3.63 -8.33
C GLU A 61 -4.08 2.49 -9.34
N ALA A 62 -3.42 2.71 -10.49
CA ALA A 62 -3.14 1.67 -11.48
C ALA A 62 -2.26 0.56 -10.89
N ALA A 63 -1.15 0.91 -10.23
CA ALA A 63 -0.27 -0.08 -9.61
C ALA A 63 -0.99 -0.93 -8.56
N VAL A 64 -1.88 -0.35 -7.74
CA VAL A 64 -2.68 -1.10 -6.77
C VAL A 64 -3.63 -2.07 -7.47
N ARG A 65 -4.34 -1.63 -8.52
CA ARG A 65 -5.27 -2.47 -9.30
C ARG A 65 -4.56 -3.66 -9.96
N ASP A 66 -3.37 -3.45 -10.49
CA ASP A 66 -2.59 -4.50 -11.14
C ASP A 66 -2.04 -5.53 -10.14
N ASN A 67 -1.72 -5.11 -8.91
CA ASN A 67 -1.11 -5.99 -7.91
C ASN A 67 -2.13 -6.71 -7.02
N LEU A 68 -3.37 -6.23 -6.91
CA LEU A 68 -4.45 -6.93 -6.21
C LEU A 68 -4.63 -8.40 -6.68
N PRO A 69 -4.84 -8.70 -7.98
CA PRO A 69 -5.04 -10.06 -8.44
C PRO A 69 -3.81 -10.94 -8.25
N LEU A 70 -2.59 -10.37 -8.28
CA LEU A 70 -1.34 -11.11 -8.06
C LEU A 70 -1.21 -11.63 -6.62
N LEU A 71 -1.73 -10.90 -5.64
CA LEU A 71 -1.78 -11.34 -4.23
C LEU A 71 -2.99 -12.21 -3.92
N ALA A 72 -4.08 -12.10 -4.71
CA ALA A 72 -5.25 -12.95 -4.59
C ALA A 72 -5.04 -14.34 -5.21
N ALA A 73 -4.16 -14.46 -6.22
CA ALA A 73 -3.77 -15.76 -6.74
C ALA A 73 -3.08 -16.59 -5.64
N PRO A 74 -3.46 -17.86 -5.43
CA PRO A 74 -2.63 -18.76 -4.65
C PRO A 74 -1.24 -18.73 -5.26
N ARG A 75 -0.18 -18.57 -4.46
CA ARG A 75 1.23 -18.57 -4.91
C ARG A 75 1.65 -19.98 -5.39
N LEU A 76 0.84 -20.63 -6.20
CA LEU A 76 0.96 -22.04 -6.55
C LEU A 76 2.03 -22.31 -7.60
N HIS A 77 2.53 -21.30 -8.32
CA HIS A 77 3.50 -21.53 -9.42
C HIS A 77 4.80 -20.74 -9.23
N ARG A 78 5.56 -20.98 -8.15
CA ARG A 78 7.00 -20.66 -8.13
C ARG A 78 7.80 -21.71 -7.34
N SER A 79 7.75 -22.98 -7.76
CA SER A 79 8.88 -23.89 -7.58
C SER A 79 9.64 -23.93 -8.91
N PRO A 80 10.94 -23.57 -8.93
CA PRO A 80 11.81 -23.84 -10.08
C PRO A 80 12.06 -25.34 -10.26
#